data_AF-A0A553ECR0-F1
#
_entry.id   AF-A0A553ECR0-F1
#
_cell.length_a   1.000
_cell.length_b   1.000
_cell.length_c   1.000
_cell.angle_alpha   90.00
_cell.angle_beta   90.00
_cell.angle_gamma   90.00
#
_symmetry.space_group_name_H-M   'P 1'
#
loop_
_entity.id
_entity.type
_entity.pdbx_description
1 polymer ?
#
loop_
_entity_poly.entity_id
_entity_poly.type
_entity_poly.pdbx_seq_one_letter_code
_entity_poly.pdbx_strand_id
1 'polypeptide(L)'
;MSTKKWSLKSVVIFCFLGLGLAFPLGLLMLTVGPTRMIAQKAADENWSEANENLIQKIVVALFVVAIVFLTFFIFRKFNASKNSSAKNGMLVFIGIALLVSLYIFSFKPELLINSSANTIEINKSATAEFHFGPYPDQEKIEALKAQNYTAIISLLSKLVIPAEPILMQKEAENAAKTGIQLIAIPMLPWIDENTNSVLQIKELAHHLKGKYYVHCYLGKDRANVFKNIIENENNTLKIKTELGSNDIDTLKSFERGKIIKLQKHIYFTPYPTDDEFFGFILNGKIENVVCLMDPKINQELIQKEQKIMTQYNQDFEYIALAESDSDKKIRTVIDSILKLKQPILINSYSTKSVVSERFIRLFNTKK
;
A
#
# COMPACT_ATOMS: atom_id res chain seq x y z
N MET A 1 29.95 35.99 15.36
CA MET A 1 29.92 34.66 14.71
C MET A 1 30.10 34.86 13.21
N SER A 2 31.29 34.59 12.68
CA SER A 2 31.53 34.67 11.24
C SER A 2 30.77 33.53 10.54
N THR A 3 29.77 33.88 9.71
CA THR A 3 29.03 32.93 8.88
C THR A 3 29.96 32.46 7.76
N LYS A 4 30.76 31.44 8.07
CA LYS A 4 31.62 30.77 7.10
C LYS A 4 30.74 30.24 5.96
N LYS A 5 30.81 30.87 4.78
CA LYS A 5 30.07 30.43 3.58
C LYS A 5 30.42 28.96 3.30
N TRP A 6 29.39 28.12 3.22
CA TRP A 6 29.57 26.72 2.86
C TRP A 6 30.02 26.65 1.40
N SER A 7 31.15 25.99 1.14
CA SER A 7 31.57 25.72 -0.23
C SER A 7 30.76 24.56 -0.81
N LEU A 8 30.58 24.51 -2.13
CA LEU A 8 29.88 23.42 -2.81
C LEU A 8 30.45 22.04 -2.43
N LYS A 9 31.79 21.94 -2.35
CA LYS A 9 32.48 20.73 -1.87
C LYS A 9 32.07 20.31 -0.46
N SER A 10 31.87 21.28 0.44
CA SER A 10 31.45 21.03 1.82
C SER A 10 30.01 20.49 1.87
N VAL A 11 29.13 21.03 1.04
CA VAL A 11 27.74 20.54 0.90
C VAL A 11 27.71 19.12 0.36
N VAL A 12 28.45 18.84 -0.72
CA VAL A 12 28.51 17.50 -1.33
C VAL A 12 29.03 16.46 -0.32
N ILE A 13 30.10 16.78 0.42
CA ILE A 13 30.65 15.87 1.44
C ILE A 13 29.64 15.66 2.57
N PHE A 14 28.96 16.71 3.02
CA PHE A 14 27.93 16.59 4.05
C PHE A 14 26.79 15.67 3.59
N CYS A 15 26.27 15.87 2.38
CA CYS A 15 25.22 15.01 1.81
C CYS A 15 25.69 13.56 1.64
N PHE A 16 26.91 13.34 1.14
CA PHE A 16 27.48 12.00 0.99
C PHE A 16 27.59 11.27 2.33
N LEU A 17 28.11 11.95 3.37
CA LEU A 17 28.18 11.40 4.72
C LEU A 17 26.78 11.14 5.30
N GLY A 18 25.82 12.03 5.03
CA GLY A 18 24.43 11.86 5.43
C GLY A 18 23.81 10.61 4.83
N LEU A 19 23.86 10.48 3.51
CA LEU A 19 23.32 9.31 2.80
C LEU A 19 24.05 8.03 3.20
N GLY A 20 25.38 8.08 3.29
CA GLY A 20 26.19 6.93 3.66
C GLY A 20 26.04 6.47 5.11
N LEU A 21 25.42 7.28 5.98
CA LEU A 21 24.97 6.85 7.31
C LEU A 21 23.50 6.42 7.29
N ALA A 22 22.64 7.19 6.61
CA ALA A 22 21.21 6.96 6.57
C ALA A 22 20.86 5.58 5.99
N PHE A 23 21.48 5.17 4.88
CA PHE A 23 21.16 3.90 4.23
C PHE A 23 21.58 2.67 5.06
N PRO A 24 22.84 2.53 5.53
CA PRO A 24 23.22 1.37 6.33
C PRO A 24 22.51 1.30 7.68
N LEU A 25 22.39 2.43 8.38
CA LEU A 25 21.69 2.45 9.66
C LEU A 25 20.19 2.28 9.48
N GLY A 26 19.61 2.78 8.39
CA GLY A 26 18.21 2.56 8.05
C GLY A 26 17.93 1.10 7.72
N LEU A 27 18.84 0.45 7.00
CA LEU A 27 18.77 -1.00 6.74
C LEU A 27 18.81 -1.79 8.05
N LEU A 28 19.74 -1.47 8.96
CA LEU A 28 19.80 -2.09 10.29
C LEU A 28 18.54 -1.82 11.10
N MET A 29 18.03 -0.59 11.07
CA MET A 29 16.82 -0.19 11.76
C MET A 29 15.63 -1.07 11.33
N LEU A 30 15.45 -1.28 10.03
CA LEU A 30 14.38 -2.10 9.45
C LEU A 30 14.58 -3.61 9.65
N THR A 31 15.81 -4.12 9.56
CA THR A 31 16.09 -5.57 9.55
C THR A 31 16.25 -6.18 10.92
N VAL A 32 16.92 -5.49 11.86
CA VAL A 32 17.24 -6.01 13.20
C VAL A 32 17.03 -4.97 14.31
N GLY A 33 16.60 -3.77 13.94
CA GLY A 33 16.57 -2.62 14.83
C GLY A 33 15.18 -2.29 15.37
N PRO A 34 15.01 -1.06 15.86
CA PRO A 34 13.83 -0.67 16.64
C PRO A 34 12.49 -0.87 15.94
N THR A 35 12.40 -0.64 14.63
CA THR A 35 11.12 -0.83 13.91
C THR A 35 10.70 -2.29 13.88
N ARG A 36 11.64 -3.22 13.69
CA ARG A 36 11.36 -4.65 13.79
C ARG A 36 10.94 -5.06 15.20
N MET A 37 11.64 -4.58 16.22
CA MET A 37 11.31 -4.86 17.61
C MET A 37 9.92 -4.35 17.98
N ILE A 38 9.53 -3.18 17.46
CA ILE A 38 8.19 -2.60 17.67
C ILE A 38 7.14 -3.39 16.92
N ALA A 39 7.37 -3.77 15.67
CA ALA A 39 6.43 -4.58 14.90
C ALA A 39 6.19 -5.95 15.58
N GLN A 40 7.26 -6.59 16.07
CA GLN A 40 7.14 -7.85 16.82
C GLN A 40 6.36 -7.65 18.13
N LYS A 41 6.69 -6.62 18.92
CA LYS A 41 5.97 -6.31 20.14
C LYS A 41 4.50 -5.97 19.89
N ALA A 42 4.21 -5.22 18.82
CA ALA A 42 2.86 -4.86 18.42
C ALA A 42 2.04 -6.12 18.06
N ALA A 43 2.65 -7.08 17.38
CA ALA A 43 2.04 -8.38 17.10
C ALA A 43 1.81 -9.20 18.38
N ASP A 44 2.80 -9.29 19.26
CA ASP A 44 2.72 -10.05 20.51
C ASP A 44 1.65 -9.49 21.48
N GLU A 45 1.46 -8.17 21.48
CA GLU A 45 0.51 -7.45 22.35
C GLU A 45 -0.81 -7.06 21.64
N ASN A 46 -1.05 -7.52 20.41
CA ASN A 46 -2.24 -7.20 19.58
C ASN A 46 -2.56 -5.68 19.56
N TRP A 47 -1.56 -4.86 19.26
CA TRP A 47 -1.76 -3.42 19.16
C TRP A 47 -2.73 -3.07 18.01
N SER A 48 -3.48 -1.98 18.17
CA SER A 48 -4.24 -1.43 17.06
C SER A 48 -3.31 -0.86 15.99
N GLU A 49 -3.70 -0.98 14.72
CA GLU A 49 -2.91 -0.46 13.58
C GLU A 49 -2.56 1.03 13.74
N ALA A 50 -3.49 1.81 14.32
CA ALA A 50 -3.27 3.23 14.58
C ALA A 50 -2.13 3.48 15.59
N ASN A 51 -2.04 2.68 16.64
CA ASN A 51 -1.00 2.80 17.66
C ASN A 51 0.36 2.35 17.12
N GLU A 52 0.40 1.23 16.41
CA GLU A 52 1.61 0.74 15.76
C GLU A 52 2.18 1.79 14.80
N ASN A 53 1.33 2.32 13.91
CA ASN A 53 1.74 3.33 12.92
C ASN A 53 2.23 4.63 13.59
N LEU A 54 1.57 5.08 14.65
CA LEU A 54 1.99 6.27 15.39
C LEU A 54 3.38 6.08 16.01
N ILE A 55 3.63 4.94 16.67
CA ILE A 55 4.90 4.66 17.34
C ILE A 55 6.01 4.47 16.30
N GLN A 56 5.75 3.76 15.20
CA GLN A 56 6.70 3.63 14.10
C GLN A 56 7.10 5.00 13.53
N LYS A 57 6.13 5.91 13.32
CA LYS A 57 6.41 7.29 12.86
C LYS A 57 7.29 8.06 13.83
N ILE A 58 7.03 7.97 15.14
CA ILE A 58 7.85 8.62 16.17
C ILE A 58 9.29 8.10 16.11
N VAL A 59 9.46 6.77 16.00
CA VAL A 59 10.79 6.16 15.96
C VAL A 59 11.55 6.49 14.68
N VAL A 60 10.87 6.54 13.53
CA VAL A 60 11.45 7.03 12.27
C VAL A 60 11.85 8.50 12.39
N ALA A 61 11.02 9.35 12.99
CA ALA A 61 11.35 10.77 13.19
C ALA A 61 12.57 10.95 14.08
N LEU A 62 12.65 10.23 15.21
CA LEU A 62 13.82 10.22 16.09
C LEU A 62 15.07 9.72 15.38
N PHE A 63 14.93 8.68 14.54
CA PHE A 63 16.02 8.16 13.72
C PHE A 63 16.54 9.23 12.75
N VAL A 64 15.67 9.94 12.02
CA VAL A 64 16.08 11.02 11.11
C VAL A 64 16.82 12.12 11.85
N VAL A 65 16.32 12.55 13.02
CA VAL A 65 17.00 13.54 13.85
C VAL A 65 18.38 13.05 14.31
N ALA A 66 18.48 11.79 14.74
CA ALA A 66 19.73 11.18 15.15
C ALA A 66 20.75 11.11 13.99
N ILE A 67 20.30 10.75 12.78
CA ILE A 67 21.14 10.74 11.58
C ILE A 67 21.65 12.13 11.27
N VAL A 68 20.79 13.15 11.23
CA VAL A 68 21.22 14.54 10.96
C VAL A 68 22.25 15.01 11.99
N PHE A 69 22.03 14.72 13.28
CA PHE A 69 22.95 15.07 14.35
C PHE A 69 24.30 14.34 14.19
N LEU A 70 24.27 13.04 13.90
CA LEU A 70 25.47 12.24 13.70
C LEU A 70 26.26 12.68 12.47
N THR A 71 25.57 12.96 11.35
CA THR A 71 26.17 13.52 10.14
C THR A 71 26.85 14.86 10.44
N PHE A 72 26.19 15.75 11.19
CA PHE A 72 26.78 17.02 11.60
C PHE A 72 28.05 16.83 12.44
N PHE A 73 28.02 15.92 13.42
CA PHE A 73 29.18 15.62 14.27
C PHE A 73 30.35 15.04 13.48
N ILE A 74 30.08 14.05 12.61
CA ILE A 74 31.09 13.42 11.76
C ILE A 74 31.66 14.42 10.76
N PHE A 75 30.81 15.23 10.12
CA PHE A 75 31.25 16.28 9.21
C PHE A 75 32.13 17.32 9.90
N ARG A 76 31.79 17.73 11.13
CA ARG A 76 32.61 18.63 11.93
C ARG A 76 33.98 18.00 12.22
N LYS A 77 34.03 16.74 12.65
CA LYS A 77 35.30 16.02 12.88
C LYS A 77 36.11 15.84 11.59
N PHE A 78 35.45 15.53 10.49
CA PHE A 78 36.07 15.38 9.17
C PHE A 78 36.75 16.67 8.72
N ASN A 79 36.10 17.82 8.91
CA ASN A 79 36.68 19.12 8.58
C ASN A 79 37.78 19.56 9.54
N ALA A 80 37.68 19.21 10.83
CA ALA A 80 38.69 19.54 11.83
C ALA A 80 39.97 18.68 11.71
N SER A 81 39.87 17.46 11.18
CA SER A 81 41.03 16.58 11.00
C SER A 81 42.03 17.16 9.99
N LYS A 82 43.32 17.08 10.30
CA LYS A 82 44.42 17.44 9.39
C LYS A 82 44.99 16.23 8.63
N ASN A 83 44.66 15.01 9.05
CA ASN A 83 45.18 13.78 8.47
C ASN A 83 44.39 13.40 7.20
N SER A 84 45.04 13.50 6.04
CA SER A 84 44.43 13.19 4.74
C SER A 84 44.07 11.71 4.59
N SER A 85 44.92 10.80 5.08
CA SER A 85 44.68 9.35 5.02
C SER A 85 43.45 8.94 5.83
N ALA A 86 43.26 9.52 7.02
CA ALA A 86 42.08 9.26 7.84
C ALA A 86 40.78 9.75 7.16
N LYS A 87 40.82 10.88 6.46
CA LYS A 87 39.66 11.39 5.69
C LYS A 87 39.30 10.46 4.54
N ASN A 88 40.29 10.05 3.76
CA ASN A 88 40.06 9.15 2.62
C ASN A 88 39.56 7.79 3.09
N GLY A 89 40.15 7.23 4.15
CA GLY A 89 39.69 5.97 4.74
C GLY A 89 38.23 6.05 5.21
N MET A 90 37.83 7.16 5.84
CA MET A 90 36.45 7.38 6.26
C MET A 90 35.48 7.45 5.08
N LEU A 91 35.83 8.18 4.02
CA LEU A 91 35.01 8.28 2.81
C LEU A 91 34.86 6.93 2.10
N VAL A 92 35.94 6.17 1.99
CA VAL A 92 35.93 4.83 1.38
C VAL A 92 35.04 3.88 2.20
N PHE A 93 35.20 3.86 3.52
CA PHE A 93 34.40 2.99 4.39
C PHE A 93 32.90 3.31 4.28
N ILE A 94 32.53 4.59 4.37
CA ILE A 94 31.15 5.04 4.24
C ILE A 94 30.60 4.76 2.83
N GLY A 95 31.43 4.92 1.80
CA GLY A 95 31.08 4.58 0.42
C GLY A 95 30.79 3.10 0.23
N ILE A 96 31.64 2.22 0.77
CA ILE A 96 31.42 0.76 0.74
C ILE A 96 30.14 0.40 1.50
N ALA A 97 29.94 0.95 2.70
CA ALA A 97 28.74 0.70 3.48
C ALA A 97 27.47 1.11 2.74
N LEU A 98 27.47 2.28 2.08
CA LEU A 98 26.38 2.76 1.24
C LEU A 98 26.11 1.80 0.07
N LEU A 99 27.14 1.41 -0.67
CA LEU A 99 27.00 0.50 -1.82
C LEU A 99 26.46 -0.87 -1.40
N VAL A 100 26.98 -1.45 -0.31
CA VAL A 100 26.50 -2.72 0.24
C VAL A 100 25.04 -2.61 0.67
N SER A 101 24.66 -1.51 1.32
CA SER A 101 23.28 -1.29 1.77
C SER A 101 22.31 -1.13 0.60
N LEU A 102 22.70 -0.37 -0.44
CA LEU A 102 21.93 -0.24 -1.67
C LEU A 102 21.81 -1.57 -2.41
N TYR A 103 22.88 -2.38 -2.42
CA TYR A 103 22.86 -3.71 -3.02
C TYR A 103 21.89 -4.63 -2.27
N ILE A 104 21.95 -4.67 -0.93
CA ILE A 104 21.01 -5.48 -0.13
C ILE A 104 19.57 -5.03 -0.35
N PHE A 105 19.32 -3.71 -0.27
CA PHE A 105 17.98 -3.15 -0.47
C PHE A 105 17.41 -3.48 -1.86
N SER A 106 18.25 -3.48 -2.90
CA SER A 106 17.81 -3.70 -4.28
C SER A 106 17.75 -5.18 -4.67
N PHE A 107 18.68 -6.01 -4.20
CA PHE A 107 18.91 -7.38 -4.70
C PHE A 107 18.73 -8.48 -3.65
N LYS A 108 18.60 -8.12 -2.36
CA LYS A 108 18.28 -9.06 -1.28
C LYS A 108 17.05 -8.59 -0.49
N PRO A 109 15.91 -8.31 -1.18
CA PRO A 109 14.69 -7.86 -0.53
C PRO A 109 14.15 -8.85 0.52
N GLU A 110 14.45 -10.14 0.39
CA GLU A 110 14.07 -11.20 1.35
C GLU A 110 14.49 -10.88 2.79
N LEU A 111 15.62 -10.19 2.98
CA LEU A 111 16.08 -9.78 4.31
C LEU A 111 15.19 -8.71 4.96
N LEU A 112 14.38 -8.01 4.16
CA LEU A 112 13.44 -6.97 4.58
C LEU A 112 12.04 -7.54 4.83
N ILE A 113 11.75 -8.76 4.36
CA ILE A 113 10.42 -9.36 4.46
C ILE A 113 10.32 -10.09 5.80
N ASN A 114 9.29 -9.77 6.56
CA ASN A 114 9.02 -10.44 7.82
C ASN A 114 8.30 -11.77 7.55
N SER A 115 9.04 -12.88 7.46
CA SER A 115 8.47 -14.23 7.31
C SER A 115 7.70 -14.71 8.55
N SER A 116 7.71 -13.96 9.66
CA SER A 116 7.04 -14.33 10.93
C SER A 116 5.60 -13.83 11.06
N ALA A 117 5.01 -13.25 10.01
CA ALA A 117 3.57 -13.00 9.99
C ALA A 117 2.84 -14.34 9.97
N ASN A 118 2.26 -14.70 11.12
CA ASN A 118 1.43 -15.88 11.30
C ASN A 118 0.45 -16.01 10.13
N THR A 119 0.41 -17.21 9.54
CA THR A 119 -0.50 -17.53 8.44
C THR A 119 -1.92 -17.38 8.99
N ILE A 120 -2.65 -16.35 8.56
CA ILE A 120 -4.03 -16.15 9.00
C ILE A 120 -4.88 -17.18 8.25
N GLU A 121 -5.27 -18.19 9.00
CA GLU A 121 -6.16 -19.33 8.69
C GLU A 121 -7.62 -18.92 9.05
N ILE A 122 -8.73 -19.30 8.41
CA ILE A 122 -9.18 -20.35 7.47
C ILE A 122 -10.43 -19.80 6.75
N ASN A 123 -10.57 -19.96 5.43
CA ASN A 123 -11.80 -19.63 4.69
C ASN A 123 -12.25 -20.80 3.82
N LYS A 124 -13.27 -21.53 4.27
CA LYS A 124 -13.87 -22.63 3.52
C LYS A 124 -14.94 -22.13 2.56
N SER A 125 -14.63 -22.11 1.26
CA SER A 125 -15.64 -22.37 0.23
C SER A 125 -16.05 -23.84 0.25
N ALA A 126 -17.20 -24.16 -0.33
CA ALA A 126 -17.57 -25.53 -0.67
C ALA A 126 -16.58 -26.21 -1.65
N THR A 127 -15.68 -25.47 -2.33
CA THR A 127 -14.75 -26.03 -3.33
C THR A 127 -13.28 -25.57 -3.25
N ALA A 128 -12.96 -24.34 -2.84
CA ALA A 128 -11.59 -23.80 -2.76
C ALA A 128 -11.31 -22.98 -1.47
N GLU A 129 -10.08 -23.06 -0.97
CA GLU A 129 -9.62 -22.36 0.24
C GLU A 129 -8.45 -21.45 -0.13
N PHE A 130 -8.53 -20.16 0.23
CA PHE A 130 -7.48 -19.17 -0.02
C PHE A 130 -6.89 -18.66 1.29
N HIS A 131 -5.56 -18.76 1.42
CA HIS A 131 -4.78 -18.21 2.52
C HIS A 131 -3.91 -17.09 2.01
N PHE A 132 -3.77 -16.04 2.80
CA PHE A 132 -3.00 -14.87 2.42
C PHE A 132 -1.82 -14.69 3.36
N GLY A 133 -0.69 -14.25 2.83
CA GLY A 133 0.50 -13.98 3.64
C GLY A 133 1.63 -13.31 2.87
N PRO A 134 2.79 -13.12 3.51
CA PRO A 134 3.96 -12.53 2.88
C PRO A 134 4.58 -13.46 1.82
N TYR A 135 5.55 -12.94 1.07
CA TYR A 135 6.35 -13.73 0.14
C TYR A 135 6.89 -15.01 0.81
N PRO A 136 6.61 -16.22 0.25
CA PRO A 136 7.06 -17.47 0.81
C PRO A 136 8.51 -17.76 0.37
N ASP A 137 9.42 -17.82 1.33
CA ASP A 137 10.77 -18.36 1.08
C ASP A 137 10.74 -19.88 0.88
N GLN A 138 11.91 -20.48 0.62
CA GLN A 138 12.01 -21.91 0.33
C GLN A 138 11.39 -22.79 1.45
N GLU A 139 11.70 -22.49 2.70
CA GLU A 139 11.18 -23.24 3.86
C GLU A 139 9.66 -23.13 3.94
N LYS A 140 9.11 -21.93 3.71
CA LYS A 140 7.66 -21.74 3.67
C LYS A 140 7.02 -22.51 2.52
N ILE A 141 7.62 -22.53 1.34
CA ILE A 141 7.12 -23.29 0.17
C ILE A 141 7.07 -24.79 0.48
N GLU A 142 8.12 -25.34 1.12
CA GLU A 142 8.17 -26.73 1.56
C GLU A 142 7.07 -27.03 2.61
N ALA A 143 6.89 -26.13 3.58
CA ALA A 143 5.82 -26.23 4.58
C ALA A 143 4.42 -26.19 3.96
N LEU A 144 4.18 -25.31 2.98
CA LEU A 144 2.90 -25.23 2.26
C LEU A 144 2.60 -26.54 1.51
N LYS A 145 3.61 -27.14 0.86
CA LYS A 145 3.45 -28.44 0.21
C LYS A 145 3.10 -29.55 1.22
N ALA A 146 3.78 -29.58 2.37
CA ALA A 146 3.50 -30.53 3.45
C ALA A 146 2.08 -30.35 4.03
N GLN A 147 1.55 -29.13 4.02
CA GLN A 147 0.19 -28.78 4.44
C GLN A 147 -0.89 -29.03 3.36
N ASN A 148 -0.55 -29.75 2.28
CA ASN A 148 -1.44 -30.08 1.17
C ASN A 148 -2.02 -28.87 0.42
N TYR A 149 -1.24 -27.78 0.30
CA TYR A 149 -1.59 -26.71 -0.62
C TYR A 149 -1.49 -27.18 -2.07
N THR A 150 -2.52 -26.89 -2.86
CA THR A 150 -2.60 -27.18 -4.30
C THR A 150 -1.61 -26.32 -5.07
N ALA A 151 -1.62 -25.01 -4.83
CA ALA A 151 -0.76 -24.06 -5.55
C ALA A 151 -0.46 -22.80 -4.73
N ILE A 152 0.59 -22.11 -5.12
CA ILE A 152 0.92 -20.75 -4.70
C ILE A 152 0.48 -19.80 -5.81
N ILE A 153 -0.23 -18.73 -5.45
CA ILE A 153 -0.64 -17.65 -6.35
C ILE A 153 0.22 -16.43 -6.05
N SER A 154 1.09 -16.09 -7.00
CA SER A 154 2.02 -14.97 -6.89
C SER A 154 1.47 -13.74 -7.59
N LEU A 155 1.30 -12.65 -6.84
CA LEU A 155 0.86 -11.35 -7.36
C LEU A 155 2.02 -10.43 -7.76
N LEU A 156 3.26 -10.95 -7.75
CA LEU A 156 4.46 -10.21 -8.10
C LEU A 156 4.51 -9.89 -9.61
N SER A 157 5.10 -8.75 -9.95
CA SER A 157 5.22 -8.27 -11.32
C SER A 157 6.66 -7.93 -11.68
N LYS A 158 7.05 -8.33 -12.91
CA LYS A 158 8.36 -8.02 -13.48
C LYS A 158 8.59 -6.51 -13.66
N LEU A 159 7.53 -5.71 -13.67
CA LEU A 159 7.60 -4.25 -13.82
C LEU A 159 7.96 -3.54 -12.51
N VAL A 160 7.88 -4.22 -11.36
CA VAL A 160 8.25 -3.67 -10.05
C VAL A 160 9.74 -3.92 -9.78
N ILE A 161 10.57 -3.17 -10.50
CA ILE A 161 12.04 -3.26 -10.47
C ILE A 161 12.59 -2.52 -9.23
N PRO A 162 13.69 -3.00 -8.61
CA PRO A 162 14.47 -4.20 -8.97
C PRO A 162 14.07 -5.46 -8.21
N ALA A 163 13.24 -5.34 -7.17
CA ALA A 163 13.05 -6.39 -6.18
C ALA A 163 12.22 -7.57 -6.71
N GLU A 164 11.05 -7.33 -7.31
CA GLU A 164 10.11 -8.40 -7.65
C GLU A 164 10.60 -9.38 -8.72
N PRO A 165 11.30 -8.96 -9.79
CA PRO A 165 11.84 -9.90 -10.78
C PRO A 165 12.74 -10.99 -10.18
N ILE A 166 13.58 -10.61 -9.21
CA ILE A 166 14.52 -11.53 -8.56
C ILE A 166 13.76 -12.52 -7.67
N LEU A 167 12.76 -12.02 -6.95
CA LEU A 167 11.90 -12.85 -6.11
C LEU A 167 11.09 -13.84 -6.95
N MET A 168 10.50 -13.40 -8.06
CA MET A 168 9.76 -14.27 -8.98
C MET A 168 10.63 -15.41 -9.52
N GLN A 169 11.89 -15.12 -9.86
CA GLN A 169 12.82 -16.16 -10.33
C GLN A 169 13.06 -17.21 -9.24
N LYS A 170 13.39 -16.77 -8.02
CA LYS A 170 13.64 -17.69 -6.90
C LYS A 170 12.40 -18.48 -6.51
N GLU A 171 11.24 -17.84 -6.53
CA GLU A 171 9.96 -18.49 -6.29
C GLU A 171 9.71 -19.62 -7.29
N ALA A 172 9.91 -19.36 -8.59
CA ALA A 172 9.78 -20.37 -9.64
C ALA A 172 10.76 -21.55 -9.44
N GLU A 173 12.02 -21.26 -9.10
CA GLU A 173 13.02 -22.28 -8.80
C GLU A 173 12.64 -23.14 -7.58
N ASN A 174 12.16 -22.52 -6.50
CA ASN A 174 11.78 -23.21 -5.27
C ASN A 174 10.48 -24.02 -5.42
N ALA A 175 9.50 -23.47 -6.14
CA ALA A 175 8.25 -24.17 -6.45
C ALA A 175 8.51 -25.41 -7.32
N ALA A 176 9.37 -25.29 -8.33
CA ALA A 176 9.78 -26.40 -9.18
C ALA A 176 10.50 -27.51 -8.39
N LYS A 177 11.41 -27.15 -7.47
CA LYS A 177 12.11 -28.11 -6.59
C LYS A 177 11.14 -28.85 -5.67
N THR A 178 10.14 -28.15 -5.13
CA THR A 178 9.17 -28.69 -4.16
C THR A 178 8.01 -29.44 -4.84
N GLY A 179 7.80 -29.23 -6.14
CA GLY A 179 6.68 -29.79 -6.89
C GLY A 179 5.32 -29.20 -6.47
N ILE A 180 5.30 -27.96 -5.98
CA ILE A 180 4.06 -27.20 -5.78
C ILE A 180 3.80 -26.35 -7.03
N GLN A 181 2.54 -26.27 -7.46
CA GLN A 181 2.19 -25.46 -8.62
C GLN A 181 2.34 -23.98 -8.28
N LEU A 182 2.97 -23.21 -9.17
CA LEU A 182 3.04 -21.77 -9.09
C LEU A 182 2.13 -21.16 -10.16
N ILE A 183 1.18 -20.32 -9.74
CA ILE A 183 0.27 -19.58 -10.60
C ILE A 183 0.68 -18.10 -10.52
N ALA A 184 1.23 -17.57 -11.60
CA ALA A 184 1.63 -16.18 -11.67
C ALA A 184 0.47 -15.31 -12.18
N ILE A 185 0.03 -14.35 -11.37
CA ILE A 185 -1.01 -13.36 -11.69
C ILE A 185 -0.46 -11.97 -11.36
N PRO A 186 0.44 -11.43 -12.20
CA PRO A 186 1.16 -10.21 -11.88
C PRO A 186 0.22 -9.04 -11.63
N MET A 187 0.33 -8.39 -10.48
CA MET A 187 -0.49 -7.22 -10.16
C MET A 187 0.41 -6.05 -9.79
N LEU A 188 0.17 -4.91 -10.43
CA LEU A 188 0.83 -3.65 -10.12
C LEU A 188 0.14 -2.99 -8.93
N PRO A 189 0.88 -2.21 -8.12
CA PRO A 189 0.29 -1.47 -7.00
C PRO A 189 -0.55 -0.25 -7.45
N TRP A 190 -0.63 0.02 -8.75
CA TRP A 190 -1.52 1.00 -9.38
C TRP A 190 -2.52 0.33 -10.32
N ILE A 191 -3.60 1.05 -10.68
CA ILE A 191 -4.78 0.46 -11.32
C ILE A 191 -4.60 0.22 -12.82
N ASP A 192 -3.89 1.12 -13.51
CA ASP A 192 -4.06 1.34 -14.96
C ASP A 192 -3.59 0.19 -15.88
N GLU A 193 -3.06 -0.93 -15.35
CA GLU A 193 -2.62 -2.07 -16.17
C GLU A 193 -2.98 -3.46 -15.61
N ASN A 194 -3.88 -3.54 -14.63
CA ASN A 194 -4.23 -4.81 -13.99
C ASN A 194 -5.37 -5.59 -14.69
N THR A 195 -5.80 -5.20 -15.90
CA THR A 195 -6.97 -5.79 -16.58
C THR A 195 -6.87 -7.31 -16.73
N ASN A 196 -5.75 -7.81 -17.24
CA ASN A 196 -5.54 -9.24 -17.45
C ASN A 196 -5.52 -10.00 -16.12
N SER A 197 -4.88 -9.43 -15.11
CA SER A 197 -4.78 -9.99 -13.77
C SER A 197 -6.16 -10.12 -13.14
N VAL A 198 -6.99 -9.08 -13.23
CA VAL A 198 -8.36 -9.12 -12.73
C VAL A 198 -9.17 -10.19 -13.45
N LEU A 199 -9.10 -10.29 -14.78
CA LEU A 199 -9.80 -11.33 -15.53
C LEU A 199 -9.39 -12.74 -15.09
N GLN A 200 -8.10 -12.98 -14.88
CA GLN A 200 -7.59 -14.25 -14.37
C GLN A 200 -8.14 -14.54 -12.96
N ILE A 201 -8.17 -13.56 -12.06
CA ILE A 201 -8.70 -13.74 -10.70
C ILE A 201 -10.18 -14.11 -10.74
N LYS A 202 -10.98 -13.44 -11.58
CA LYS A 202 -12.39 -13.77 -11.78
C LYS A 202 -12.57 -15.20 -12.29
N GLU A 203 -11.78 -15.60 -13.29
CA GLU A 203 -11.79 -16.97 -13.79
C GLU A 203 -11.45 -17.99 -12.68
N LEU A 204 -10.46 -17.69 -11.84
CA LEU A 204 -10.10 -18.54 -10.70
C LEU A 204 -11.22 -18.66 -9.67
N ALA A 205 -11.97 -17.59 -9.42
CA ALA A 205 -13.12 -17.59 -8.50
C ALA A 205 -14.19 -18.62 -8.89
N HIS A 206 -14.31 -18.93 -10.18
CA HIS A 206 -15.32 -19.85 -10.71
C HIS A 206 -14.83 -21.29 -10.87
N HIS A 207 -13.53 -21.51 -11.10
CA HIS A 207 -13.03 -22.80 -11.58
C HIS A 207 -12.13 -23.56 -10.59
N LEU A 208 -11.51 -22.89 -9.63
CA LEU A 208 -10.52 -23.54 -8.77
C LEU A 208 -11.14 -24.44 -7.70
N LYS A 209 -10.38 -25.49 -7.35
CA LYS A 209 -10.68 -26.40 -6.24
C LYS A 209 -9.40 -26.73 -5.46
N GLY A 210 -9.49 -26.78 -4.13
CA GLY A 210 -8.36 -27.08 -3.24
C GLY A 210 -7.80 -25.85 -2.51
N LYS A 211 -6.58 -25.96 -1.97
CA LYS A 211 -6.02 -25.00 -1.00
C LYS A 211 -4.93 -24.14 -1.65
N TYR A 212 -5.06 -22.83 -1.63
CA TYR A 212 -4.19 -21.88 -2.33
C TYR A 212 -3.54 -20.90 -1.35
N TYR A 213 -2.26 -20.63 -1.55
CA TYR A 213 -1.54 -19.58 -0.81
C TYR A 213 -1.33 -18.39 -1.73
N VAL A 214 -1.97 -17.26 -1.44
CA VAL A 214 -1.90 -16.03 -2.21
C VAL A 214 -0.98 -15.06 -1.50
N HIS A 215 -0.01 -14.51 -2.21
CA HIS A 215 0.86 -13.49 -1.65
C HIS A 215 1.18 -12.40 -2.67
N CYS A 216 1.59 -11.26 -2.14
CA CYS A 216 2.34 -10.27 -2.90
C CYS A 216 3.72 -10.12 -2.24
N TYR A 217 4.29 -8.91 -2.21
CA TYR A 217 5.52 -8.66 -1.47
C TYR A 217 5.29 -8.78 0.06
N LEU A 218 4.38 -7.96 0.63
CA LEU A 218 4.05 -7.96 2.07
C LEU A 218 2.78 -8.77 2.42
N GLY A 219 2.02 -9.22 1.42
CA GLY A 219 0.75 -9.91 1.65
C GLY A 219 -0.42 -9.00 2.06
N LYS A 220 -0.32 -7.67 1.84
CA LYS A 220 -1.35 -6.69 2.25
C LYS A 220 -2.18 -6.16 1.07
N ASP A 221 -1.72 -5.10 0.40
CA ASP A 221 -2.59 -4.32 -0.51
C ASP A 221 -3.11 -5.12 -1.72
N ARG A 222 -2.20 -5.67 -2.55
CA ARG A 222 -2.59 -6.48 -3.72
C ARG A 222 -3.33 -7.77 -3.33
N ALA A 223 -2.99 -8.34 -2.18
CA ALA A 223 -3.63 -9.54 -1.65
C ALA A 223 -5.08 -9.26 -1.24
N ASN A 224 -5.35 -8.10 -0.62
CA ASN A 224 -6.71 -7.65 -0.32
C ASN A 224 -7.52 -7.33 -1.57
N VAL A 225 -6.91 -6.71 -2.59
CA VAL A 225 -7.61 -6.51 -3.86
C VAL A 225 -7.98 -7.85 -4.50
N PHE A 226 -7.07 -8.82 -4.51
CA PHE A 226 -7.38 -10.19 -4.94
C PHE A 226 -8.55 -10.77 -4.14
N LYS A 227 -8.50 -10.67 -2.81
CA LYS A 227 -9.55 -11.14 -1.90
C LYS A 227 -10.91 -10.54 -2.26
N ASN A 228 -10.99 -9.21 -2.39
CA ASN A 228 -12.22 -8.49 -2.66
C ASN A 228 -12.82 -8.90 -4.01
N ILE A 229 -11.99 -9.12 -5.03
CA ILE A 229 -12.47 -9.65 -6.33
C ILE A 229 -13.10 -11.04 -6.14
N ILE A 230 -12.45 -11.95 -5.41
CA ILE A 230 -12.99 -13.30 -5.17
C ILE A 230 -14.31 -13.26 -4.38
N GLU A 231 -14.41 -12.40 -3.35
CA GLU A 231 -15.63 -12.22 -2.56
C GLU A 231 -16.79 -11.67 -3.41
N ASN A 232 -16.52 -10.67 -4.25
CA ASN A 232 -17.54 -10.02 -5.07
C ASN A 232 -18.03 -10.93 -6.21
N GLU A 233 -17.15 -11.74 -6.80
CA GLU A 233 -17.54 -12.70 -7.85
C GLU A 233 -18.31 -13.91 -7.31
N ASN A 234 -18.18 -14.20 -6.01
CA ASN A 234 -18.79 -15.37 -5.41
C ASN A 234 -19.39 -15.04 -4.05
N ASN A 235 -20.63 -14.55 -4.06
CA ASN A 235 -21.40 -14.15 -2.87
C ASN A 235 -21.57 -15.24 -1.78
N THR A 236 -21.23 -16.51 -2.09
CA THR A 236 -21.20 -17.59 -1.09
C THR A 236 -19.88 -17.66 -0.31
N LEU A 237 -18.84 -17.00 -0.81
CA LEU A 237 -17.53 -16.86 -0.19
C LEU A 237 -17.52 -15.63 0.71
N LYS A 238 -17.72 -15.82 2.01
CA LYS A 238 -17.38 -14.80 2.99
C LYS A 238 -15.98 -15.10 3.50
N ILE A 239 -14.99 -14.34 3.03
CA ILE A 239 -13.59 -14.50 3.42
C ILE A 239 -13.38 -13.66 4.69
N LYS A 240 -13.52 -14.30 5.85
CA LYS A 240 -13.12 -13.73 7.14
C LYS A 240 -11.59 -13.74 7.21
N THR A 241 -10.97 -12.64 6.79
CA THR A 241 -9.55 -12.39 7.05
C THR A 241 -9.39 -11.02 7.67
N GLU A 242 -8.56 -10.95 8.72
CA GLU A 242 -7.98 -9.73 9.27
C GLU A 242 -6.69 -9.38 8.52
N LEU A 243 -6.73 -9.39 7.19
CA LEU A 243 -5.70 -8.68 6.45
C LEU A 243 -5.96 -7.20 6.73
N GLY A 244 -4.97 -6.49 7.27
CA GLY A 244 -5.09 -5.07 7.53
C GLY A 244 -5.53 -4.36 6.24
N SER A 245 -6.73 -3.81 6.23
CA SER A 245 -7.24 -2.99 5.12
C SER A 245 -6.87 -1.55 5.42
N ASN A 246 -6.41 -0.78 4.44
CA ASN A 246 -6.21 0.64 4.70
C ASN A 246 -7.59 1.29 4.93
N ASP A 247 -7.78 1.83 6.13
CA ASP A 247 -9.03 2.48 6.51
C ASP A 247 -8.98 3.95 6.12
N ILE A 248 -9.98 4.39 5.34
CA ILE A 248 -10.15 5.80 4.97
C ILE A 248 -10.29 6.72 6.19
N ASP A 249 -10.75 6.20 7.34
CA ASP A 249 -10.80 6.95 8.61
C ASP A 249 -9.41 7.37 9.11
N THR A 250 -8.34 6.73 8.66
CA THR A 250 -6.96 7.10 9.01
C THR A 250 -6.42 8.28 8.19
N LEU A 251 -7.10 8.65 7.10
CA LEU A 251 -6.70 9.74 6.22
C LEU A 251 -7.47 11.02 6.49
N LYS A 252 -6.75 12.15 6.44
CA LYS A 252 -7.35 13.50 6.51
C LYS A 252 -7.62 14.10 5.13
N SER A 253 -6.88 13.66 4.12
CA SER A 253 -6.92 14.23 2.77
C SER A 253 -6.36 13.25 1.76
N PHE A 254 -6.90 13.32 0.56
CA PHE A 254 -6.27 12.88 -0.67
C PHE A 254 -5.39 14.01 -1.25
N GLU A 255 -4.58 13.70 -2.26
CA GLU A 255 -3.70 14.68 -2.92
C GLU A 255 -4.48 15.88 -3.45
N ARG A 256 -5.69 15.64 -3.97
CA ARG A 256 -6.53 16.67 -4.59
C ARG A 256 -7.43 17.43 -3.61
N GLY A 257 -7.40 17.09 -2.31
CA GLY A 257 -8.28 17.75 -1.33
C GLY A 257 -8.58 16.94 -0.07
N LYS A 258 -9.34 17.56 0.82
CA LYS A 258 -9.66 16.97 2.14
C LYS A 258 -10.70 15.86 2.01
N ILE A 259 -10.60 14.86 2.87
CA ILE A 259 -11.66 13.87 3.06
C ILE A 259 -12.60 14.42 4.13
N ILE A 260 -13.89 14.47 3.81
CA ILE A 260 -14.92 15.03 4.69
C ILE A 260 -15.83 13.89 5.11
N LYS A 261 -15.78 13.53 6.39
CA LYS A 261 -16.69 12.55 6.98
C LYS A 261 -18.07 13.19 7.18
N LEU A 262 -19.02 12.85 6.33
CA LEU A 262 -20.39 13.39 6.41
C LEU A 262 -21.15 12.73 7.56
N GLN A 263 -21.07 11.41 7.66
CA GLN A 263 -21.66 10.56 8.70
C GLN A 263 -20.76 9.37 8.99
N LYS A 264 -21.15 8.53 9.97
CA LYS A 264 -20.49 7.24 10.18
C LYS A 264 -20.57 6.44 8.88
N HIS A 265 -19.42 5.99 8.37
CA HIS A 265 -19.29 5.22 7.13
C HIS A 265 -19.74 5.94 5.83
N ILE A 266 -19.89 7.27 5.83
CA ILE A 266 -20.16 8.04 4.61
C ILE A 266 -19.12 9.14 4.47
N TYR A 267 -18.35 9.06 3.39
CA TYR A 267 -17.21 9.92 3.10
C TYR A 267 -17.47 10.75 1.86
N PHE A 268 -17.10 12.02 1.89
CA PHE A 268 -17.05 12.88 0.72
C PHE A 268 -15.60 13.23 0.42
N THR A 269 -15.14 12.93 -0.80
CA THR A 269 -13.73 13.04 -1.19
C THR A 269 -13.59 13.83 -2.50
N PRO A 270 -12.40 14.39 -2.78
CA PRO A 270 -12.07 14.73 -4.15
C PRO A 270 -11.88 13.44 -4.98
N TYR A 271 -11.75 13.58 -6.30
CA TYR A 271 -11.46 12.46 -7.17
C TYR A 271 -10.08 11.89 -6.83
N PRO A 272 -9.97 10.60 -6.48
CA PRO A 272 -8.71 10.03 -6.03
C PRO A 272 -7.70 9.85 -7.17
N THR A 273 -6.41 9.78 -6.84
CA THR A 273 -5.39 9.26 -7.74
C THR A 273 -5.49 7.73 -7.85
N ASP A 274 -4.75 7.13 -8.79
CA ASP A 274 -4.79 5.68 -8.98
C ASP A 274 -4.28 4.92 -7.74
N ASP A 275 -3.26 5.46 -7.07
CA ASP A 275 -2.72 4.92 -5.83
C ASP A 275 -3.73 5.02 -4.67
N GLU A 276 -4.49 6.12 -4.60
CA GLU A 276 -5.53 6.31 -3.59
C GLU A 276 -6.73 5.41 -3.82
N PHE A 277 -7.15 5.26 -5.08
CA PHE A 277 -8.18 4.29 -5.46
C PHE A 277 -7.75 2.86 -5.09
N PHE A 278 -6.53 2.46 -5.47
CA PHE A 278 -6.04 1.11 -5.18
C PHE A 278 -5.91 0.90 -3.66
N GLY A 279 -5.28 1.86 -2.99
CA GLY A 279 -4.91 1.76 -1.59
C GLY A 279 -6.08 1.81 -0.61
N PHE A 280 -7.11 2.62 -0.85
CA PHE A 280 -8.18 2.90 0.13
C PHE A 280 -9.59 2.56 -0.34
N ILE A 281 -9.81 2.42 -1.65
CA ILE A 281 -11.13 2.11 -2.21
C ILE A 281 -11.19 0.62 -2.53
N LEU A 282 -10.32 0.14 -3.42
CA LEU A 282 -10.30 -1.26 -3.84
C LEU A 282 -9.76 -2.22 -2.78
N ASN A 283 -8.79 -1.79 -1.97
CA ASN A 283 -8.26 -2.51 -0.81
C ASN A 283 -9.04 -2.20 0.49
N GLY A 284 -9.92 -1.20 0.45
CA GLY A 284 -10.68 -0.75 1.61
C GLY A 284 -11.92 -1.59 1.89
N LYS A 285 -12.75 -1.06 2.80
CA LYS A 285 -14.06 -1.62 3.16
C LYS A 285 -15.22 -0.85 2.52
N ILE A 286 -14.96 -0.08 1.47
CA ILE A 286 -16.01 0.70 0.80
C ILE A 286 -16.90 -0.28 0.03
N GLU A 287 -18.21 -0.24 0.29
CA GLU A 287 -19.19 -1.06 -0.43
C GLU A 287 -19.69 -0.32 -1.67
N ASN A 288 -19.99 0.97 -1.57
CA ASN A 288 -20.55 1.76 -2.68
C ASN A 288 -19.70 3.00 -2.98
N VAL A 289 -19.41 3.22 -4.26
CA VAL A 289 -18.75 4.43 -4.77
C VAL A 289 -19.75 5.26 -5.56
N VAL A 290 -19.91 6.53 -5.21
CA VAL A 290 -20.85 7.46 -5.87
C VAL A 290 -20.12 8.62 -6.49
N CYS A 291 -20.17 8.72 -7.82
CA CYS A 291 -19.54 9.78 -8.57
C CYS A 291 -20.52 10.91 -8.92
N LEU A 292 -20.21 12.11 -8.42
CA LEU A 292 -21.05 13.31 -8.57
C LEU A 292 -20.51 14.32 -9.59
N MET A 293 -19.58 13.90 -10.46
CA MET A 293 -18.94 14.81 -11.40
C MET A 293 -19.87 15.28 -12.52
N ASP A 294 -19.67 16.52 -13.00
CA ASP A 294 -20.36 17.02 -14.19
C ASP A 294 -19.76 16.40 -15.47
N PRO A 295 -20.56 15.71 -16.31
CA PRO A 295 -20.08 15.07 -17.53
C PRO A 295 -19.56 16.09 -18.56
N LYS A 296 -20.04 17.34 -18.54
CA LYS A 296 -19.56 18.36 -19.49
C LYS A 296 -18.10 18.71 -19.28
N ILE A 297 -17.60 18.51 -18.06
CA ILE A 297 -16.25 18.90 -17.65
C ILE A 297 -15.36 17.66 -17.49
N ASN A 298 -15.90 16.56 -16.96
CA ASN A 298 -15.12 15.44 -16.45
C ASN A 298 -15.44 14.11 -17.14
N GLN A 299 -15.92 14.12 -18.39
CA GLN A 299 -16.36 12.92 -19.09
C GLN A 299 -15.33 11.77 -19.07
N GLU A 300 -14.06 12.08 -19.35
CA GLU A 300 -12.98 11.08 -19.38
C GLU A 300 -12.74 10.44 -18.00
N LEU A 301 -12.78 11.25 -16.93
CA LEU A 301 -12.60 10.77 -15.56
C LEU A 301 -13.76 9.88 -15.11
N ILE A 302 -15.00 10.26 -15.46
CA ILE A 302 -16.20 9.47 -15.17
C ILE A 302 -16.11 8.11 -15.88
N GLN A 303 -15.71 8.11 -17.16
CA GLN A 303 -15.53 6.86 -17.92
C GLN A 303 -14.41 6.00 -17.36
N LYS A 304 -13.28 6.61 -16.96
CA LYS A 304 -12.17 5.90 -16.29
C LYS A 304 -12.67 5.24 -15.01
N GLU A 305 -13.34 5.98 -14.14
CA GLU A 305 -13.85 5.47 -12.88
C GLU A 305 -14.88 4.36 -13.07
N GLN A 306 -15.85 4.54 -13.97
CA GLN A 306 -16.85 3.52 -14.29
C GLN A 306 -16.19 2.23 -14.80
N LYS A 307 -15.17 2.35 -15.66
CA LYS A 307 -14.40 1.20 -16.16
C LYS A 307 -13.70 0.48 -15.01
N ILE A 308 -13.06 1.22 -14.11
CA ILE A 308 -12.38 0.64 -12.94
C ILE A 308 -13.39 -0.09 -12.05
N MET A 309 -14.49 0.54 -11.65
CA MET A 309 -15.46 -0.09 -10.76
C MET A 309 -16.06 -1.36 -11.37
N THR A 310 -16.39 -1.32 -12.67
CA THR A 310 -16.87 -2.50 -13.40
C THR A 310 -15.82 -3.61 -13.44
N GLN A 311 -14.56 -3.25 -13.70
CA GLN A 311 -13.45 -4.21 -13.75
C GLN A 311 -13.30 -4.95 -12.41
N TYR A 312 -13.30 -4.24 -11.28
CA TYR A 312 -13.13 -4.83 -9.95
C TYR A 312 -14.42 -5.34 -9.29
N ASN A 313 -15.55 -5.29 -10.01
CA ASN A 313 -16.87 -5.67 -9.50
C ASN A 313 -17.24 -4.92 -8.21
N GLN A 314 -16.99 -3.61 -8.19
CA GLN A 314 -17.32 -2.70 -7.10
C GLN A 314 -18.65 -2.00 -7.41
N ASP A 315 -19.56 -1.91 -6.43
CA ASP A 315 -20.82 -1.19 -6.63
C ASP A 315 -20.55 0.31 -6.88
N PHE A 316 -21.08 0.79 -8.00
CA PHE A 316 -20.86 2.15 -8.49
C PHE A 316 -22.15 2.79 -8.96
N GLU A 317 -22.41 4.00 -8.47
CA GLU A 317 -23.51 4.83 -8.93
C GLU A 317 -22.97 6.17 -9.44
N TYR A 318 -23.24 6.48 -10.71
CA TYR A 318 -22.93 7.77 -11.29
C TYR A 318 -24.18 8.67 -11.29
N ILE A 319 -24.08 9.84 -10.66
CA ILE A 319 -25.15 10.81 -10.56
C ILE A 319 -24.63 12.19 -10.95
N ALA A 320 -24.94 12.62 -12.17
CA ALA A 320 -24.50 13.92 -12.68
C ALA A 320 -25.04 15.10 -11.85
N LEU A 321 -24.13 15.91 -11.30
CA LEU A 321 -24.44 17.19 -10.66
C LEU A 321 -23.67 18.32 -11.33
N ALA A 322 -24.42 19.35 -11.75
CA ALA A 322 -23.90 20.58 -12.33
C ALA A 322 -24.12 21.77 -11.38
N GLU A 323 -23.37 22.86 -11.57
CA GLU A 323 -23.52 24.09 -10.79
C GLU A 323 -24.95 24.68 -10.87
N SER A 324 -25.57 24.55 -12.03
CA SER A 324 -26.93 25.02 -12.32
C SER A 324 -28.05 24.18 -11.69
N ASP A 325 -27.73 23.02 -11.10
CA ASP A 325 -28.76 22.16 -10.51
C ASP A 325 -29.40 22.79 -9.27
N SER A 326 -30.70 22.54 -9.07
CA SER A 326 -31.42 23.07 -7.90
C SER A 326 -31.06 22.34 -6.60
N ASP A 327 -31.18 23.03 -5.47
CA ASP A 327 -31.04 22.43 -4.14
C ASP A 327 -32.04 21.27 -3.93
N LYS A 328 -33.22 21.32 -4.57
CA LYS A 328 -34.19 20.22 -4.55
C LYS A 328 -33.62 18.96 -5.21
N LYS A 329 -32.95 19.09 -6.36
CA LYS A 329 -32.30 17.95 -7.04
C LYS A 329 -31.19 17.37 -6.17
N ILE A 330 -30.34 18.22 -5.58
CA ILE A 330 -29.25 17.77 -4.70
C ILE A 330 -29.81 17.00 -3.50
N ARG A 331 -30.92 17.46 -2.89
CA ARG A 331 -31.59 16.73 -1.81
C ARG A 331 -32.08 15.35 -2.27
N THR A 332 -32.70 15.25 -3.45
CA THR A 332 -33.11 13.95 -4.00
C THR A 332 -31.92 12.99 -4.19
N VAL A 333 -30.77 13.51 -4.62
CA VAL A 333 -29.53 12.73 -4.76
C VAL A 333 -29.00 12.27 -3.41
N ILE A 334 -29.02 13.14 -2.39
CA ILE A 334 -28.66 12.74 -1.03
C ILE A 334 -29.57 11.60 -0.54
N ASP A 335 -30.86 11.67 -0.86
CA ASP A 335 -31.86 10.68 -0.46
C ASP A 335 -31.71 9.34 -1.18
N SER A 336 -31.18 9.32 -2.41
CA SER A 336 -30.83 8.06 -3.09
C SER A 336 -29.58 7.45 -2.48
N ILE A 337 -28.54 8.26 -2.25
CA ILE A 337 -27.26 7.80 -1.68
C ILE A 337 -27.47 7.18 -0.29
N LEU A 338 -28.29 7.79 0.57
CA LEU A 338 -28.57 7.27 1.92
C LEU A 338 -29.26 5.90 1.94
N LYS A 339 -29.78 5.41 0.81
CA LYS A 339 -30.39 4.07 0.69
C LYS A 339 -29.40 2.99 0.28
N LEU A 340 -28.19 3.38 -0.15
CA LEU A 340 -27.15 2.45 -0.55
C LEU A 340 -26.56 1.74 0.67
N LYS A 341 -25.91 0.61 0.44
CA LYS A 341 -25.23 -0.12 1.50
C LYS A 341 -23.96 0.62 1.91
N GLN A 342 -23.74 0.73 3.20
CA GLN A 342 -22.58 1.40 3.78
C GLN A 342 -21.46 0.38 4.03
N PRO A 343 -20.17 0.78 3.92
CA PRO A 343 -19.67 2.14 3.77
C PRO A 343 -19.75 2.73 2.35
N ILE A 344 -20.03 4.04 2.26
CA ILE A 344 -20.20 4.79 1.00
C ILE A 344 -19.07 5.82 0.86
N LEU A 345 -18.45 5.84 -0.31
CA LEU A 345 -17.55 6.90 -0.74
C LEU A 345 -18.21 7.73 -1.83
N ILE A 346 -18.39 9.02 -1.59
CA ILE A 346 -18.93 9.97 -2.54
C ILE A 346 -17.77 10.82 -3.04
N ASN A 347 -17.51 10.82 -4.35
CA ASN A 347 -16.45 11.64 -4.93
C ASN A 347 -16.99 12.68 -5.91
N SER A 348 -16.26 13.78 -5.98
CA SER A 348 -16.42 14.86 -6.95
C SER A 348 -15.03 15.28 -7.43
N TYR A 349 -14.89 16.04 -8.51
CA TYR A 349 -13.57 16.46 -8.99
C TYR A 349 -12.75 17.15 -7.88
N SER A 350 -13.39 18.04 -7.10
CA SER A 350 -12.77 18.72 -5.96
C SER A 350 -13.78 18.99 -4.85
N THR A 351 -13.35 18.89 -3.60
CA THR A 351 -14.17 19.27 -2.44
C THR A 351 -14.37 20.78 -2.28
N LYS A 352 -13.69 21.60 -3.09
CA LYS A 352 -13.81 23.07 -3.09
C LYS A 352 -14.69 23.61 -4.21
N SER A 353 -15.29 22.75 -5.02
CA SER A 353 -16.22 23.22 -6.06
C SER A 353 -17.50 23.76 -5.43
N VAL A 354 -18.15 24.71 -6.10
CA VAL A 354 -19.41 25.30 -5.64
C VAL A 354 -20.47 24.21 -5.43
N VAL A 355 -20.53 23.23 -6.35
CA VAL A 355 -21.43 22.06 -6.24
C VAL A 355 -21.12 21.25 -4.99
N SER A 356 -19.85 20.93 -4.76
CA SER A 356 -19.42 20.10 -3.63
C SER A 356 -19.72 20.77 -2.30
N GLU A 357 -19.41 22.06 -2.14
CA GLU A 357 -19.72 22.80 -0.92
C GLU A 357 -21.23 22.88 -0.68
N ARG A 358 -22.02 23.11 -1.74
CA ARG A 358 -23.48 23.12 -1.68
C ARG A 358 -24.04 21.75 -1.29
N PHE A 359 -23.49 20.66 -1.85
CA PHE A 359 -23.82 19.28 -1.49
C PHE A 359 -23.54 19.00 -0.02
N ILE A 360 -22.33 19.28 0.46
CA ILE A 360 -21.91 19.05 1.86
C ILE A 360 -22.81 19.82 2.83
N ARG A 361 -23.14 21.09 2.52
CA ARG A 361 -24.04 21.91 3.33
C ARG A 361 -25.45 21.33 3.40
N LEU A 362 -26.00 20.91 2.26
CA LEU A 362 -27.34 20.32 2.18
C LEU A 362 -27.40 18.95 2.86
N PHE A 363 -26.32 18.17 2.80
CA PHE A 363 -26.21 16.90 3.51
C PHE A 363 -26.25 17.10 5.04
N ASN A 364 -25.50 18.09 5.55
CA ASN A 364 -25.42 18.36 6.98
C ASN A 364 -26.70 18.98 7.57
N THR A 365 -27.50 19.69 6.77
CA THR A 365 -28.78 20.28 7.22
C THR A 365 -29.91 19.25 7.34
N LYS A 366 -29.68 18.01 6.93
CA LYS A 366 -30.64 16.90 7.06
C LYS A 366 -30.42 16.06 8.34
N LYS A 367 -29.39 16.36 9.11
CA LYS A 367 -29.26 15.90 10.52
C LYS A 367 -30.20 16.72 11.38
#